data_AF-A0A914CJ63-F1
#
_entry.id   AF-A0A914CJ63-F1
#
_cell.length_a   1.000
_cell.length_b   1.000
_cell.length_c   1.000
_cell.angle_alpha   90.00
_cell.angle_beta   90.00
_cell.angle_gamma   90.00
#
_symmetry.space_group_name_H-M   'P 1'
#
loop_
_entity.id
_entity.type
_entity.pdbx_description
1 polymer ?
#
loop_
_entity_poly.entity_id
_entity_poly.type
_entity_poly.pdbx_seq_one_letter_code
_entity_poly.pdbx_strand_id
1 'polypeptide(L)'
;MEELAKMLEERNFPDEERKYYEQKKLSLCKDVTYSGFLLRNASIDWPISCLWTYLKNQTFHAACAPTPSSYDVHDYIPPEKWSKMLKEFRTRIQCSRNQIEAVKEVEQLNICRERCVNMGINDISLCIIMLSLELACFILLYHDKWKYTIVSFLTTLFLFIMYYWRL
;
A
#
# COMPACT_ATOMS: atom_id res chain seq x y z
N MET A 1 20.75 -12.20 14.82
CA MET A 1 20.05 -13.31 14.12
C MET A 1 20.40 -14.66 14.76
N GLU A 2 21.66 -14.92 15.07
CA GLU A 2 22.08 -16.03 15.95
C GLU A 2 21.39 -15.92 17.33
N GLU A 3 21.30 -14.71 17.89
CA GLU A 3 20.49 -14.43 19.09
C GLU A 3 18.99 -14.69 18.91
N LEU A 4 18.40 -14.44 17.73
CA LEU A 4 16.95 -14.63 17.52
C LEU A 4 16.61 -16.12 17.41
N ALA A 5 17.46 -16.90 16.74
CA ALA A 5 17.33 -18.36 16.68
C ALA A 5 17.57 -19.00 18.06
N LYS A 6 18.56 -18.52 18.81
CA LYS A 6 18.86 -18.98 20.16
C LYS A 6 17.76 -18.60 21.16
N MET A 7 17.17 -17.40 21.02
CA MET A 7 15.99 -16.97 21.78
C MET A 7 14.75 -17.81 21.45
N LEU A 8 14.59 -18.33 20.22
CA LEU A 8 13.48 -19.21 19.82
C LEU A 8 13.66 -20.64 20.33
N GLU A 9 14.89 -21.08 20.57
CA GLU A 9 15.22 -22.42 21.04
C GLU A 9 15.26 -22.51 22.58
N GLU A 10 15.66 -21.44 23.27
CA GLU A 10 15.74 -21.37 24.74
C GLU A 10 14.43 -20.94 25.42
N ARG A 11 13.52 -20.24 24.71
CA ARG A 11 12.16 -19.98 25.21
C ARG A 11 11.24 -21.11 24.75
N ASN A 12 10.67 -21.85 25.69
CA ASN A 12 9.53 -22.73 25.45
C ASN A 12 8.33 -21.87 25.01
N PHE A 13 8.33 -21.47 23.74
CA PHE A 13 7.22 -20.74 23.15
C PHE A 13 6.01 -21.67 23.14
N PRO A 14 4.84 -21.22 23.63
CA PRO A 14 3.60 -21.96 23.51
C PRO A 14 3.38 -22.38 22.05
N ASP A 15 2.83 -23.58 21.82
CA ASP A 15 2.63 -24.14 20.48
C ASP A 15 1.90 -23.17 19.53
N GLU A 16 1.03 -22.32 20.10
CA GLU A 16 0.28 -21.29 19.38
C GLU A 16 1.16 -20.15 18.84
N GLU A 17 2.14 -19.68 19.61
CA GLU A 17 3.09 -18.66 19.14
C GLU A 17 4.00 -19.22 18.04
N ARG A 18 4.50 -20.45 18.22
CA ARG A 18 5.30 -21.13 17.19
C ARG A 18 4.53 -21.25 15.87
N LYS A 19 3.26 -21.63 15.94
CA LYS A 19 2.37 -21.70 14.77
C LYS A 19 2.19 -20.34 14.10
N TYR A 20 2.02 -19.27 14.88
CA TYR A 20 1.95 -17.91 14.36
C TYR A 20 3.24 -17.49 13.64
N TYR A 21 4.41 -17.75 14.23
CA TYR A 21 5.70 -17.43 13.61
C TYR A 21 5.90 -18.16 12.28
N GLU A 22 5.60 -19.46 12.21
CA GLU A 22 5.71 -20.24 10.97
C GLU A 22 4.74 -19.75 9.89
N GLN A 23 3.50 -19.40 10.25
CA GLN A 23 2.54 -18.80 9.31
C GLN A 23 3.03 -17.45 8.80
N LYS A 24 3.56 -16.59 9.68
CA LYS A 24 4.09 -15.29 9.31
C LYS A 24 5.31 -15.42 8.42
N LYS A 25 6.22 -16.34 8.72
CA LYS A 25 7.38 -16.67 7.89
C LYS A 25 6.94 -17.12 6.50
N LEU A 26 5.95 -18.02 6.40
CA LEU A 26 5.42 -18.47 5.11
C LEU A 26 4.84 -17.33 4.27
N SER A 27 4.12 -16.40 4.90
CA SER A 27 3.60 -15.20 4.26
C SER A 27 4.73 -14.29 3.75
N LEU A 28 5.74 -14.04 4.57
CA LEU A 28 6.90 -13.23 4.22
C LEU A 28 7.76 -13.85 3.10
N CYS A 29 7.87 -15.17 3.06
CA CYS A 29 8.56 -15.88 1.98
C CYS A 29 7.84 -15.79 0.62
N LYS A 30 6.56 -15.41 0.60
CA LYS A 30 5.78 -15.20 -0.63
C LYS A 30 5.66 -13.73 -1.01
N ASP A 31 5.83 -12.82 -0.07
CA ASP A 31 5.76 -11.38 -0.33
C ASP A 31 6.85 -10.93 -1.32
N VAL A 32 6.46 -10.09 -2.27
CA VAL A 32 7.32 -9.48 -3.30
C VAL A 32 7.22 -7.95 -3.30
N THR A 33 6.47 -7.37 -2.37
CA THR A 33 6.12 -5.94 -2.41
C THR A 33 6.92 -5.09 -1.42
N TYR A 34 7.15 -5.56 -0.19
CA TYR A 34 7.78 -4.73 0.84
C TYR A 34 8.84 -5.45 1.67
N SER A 35 8.84 -6.78 1.70
CA SER A 35 9.73 -7.59 2.54
C SER A 35 11.22 -7.31 2.34
N GLY A 36 11.63 -6.89 1.13
CA GLY A 36 13.01 -6.45 0.84
C GLY A 36 13.48 -5.26 1.68
N PHE A 37 12.57 -4.50 2.29
CA PHE A 37 12.87 -3.38 3.18
C PHE A 37 13.00 -3.78 4.65
N LEU A 38 12.51 -4.96 5.05
CA LEU A 38 12.44 -5.36 6.46
C LEU A 38 13.81 -5.63 7.11
N LEU A 39 14.87 -5.83 6.33
CA LEU A 39 16.22 -6.03 6.86
C LEU A 39 16.92 -4.74 7.32
N ARG A 40 16.31 -3.58 7.13
CA ARG A 40 16.93 -2.29 7.39
C ARG A 40 16.50 -1.75 8.76
N ASN A 41 17.46 -1.29 9.55
CA ASN A 41 17.30 -0.92 10.96
C ASN A 41 16.38 0.28 11.24
N ALA A 42 16.04 1.08 10.22
CA ALA A 42 15.22 2.30 10.37
C ALA A 42 13.81 2.16 9.78
N SER A 43 13.33 0.94 9.54
CA SER A 43 12.07 0.71 8.82
C SER A 43 10.80 1.19 9.53
N ILE A 44 10.84 1.42 10.84
CA ILE A 44 9.67 1.83 11.64
C ILE A 44 9.37 3.33 11.49
N ASP A 45 10.40 4.16 11.37
CA ASP A 45 10.26 5.64 11.32
C ASP A 45 10.07 6.16 9.89
N TRP A 46 9.95 5.27 8.93
CA TRP A 46 9.82 5.61 7.52
C TRP A 46 8.40 6.04 7.16
N PRO A 47 8.25 7.01 6.24
CA PRO A 47 6.95 7.36 5.72
C PRO A 47 6.31 6.17 5.01
N ILE A 48 5.00 6.03 5.18
CA ILE A 48 4.23 5.04 4.44
C ILE A 48 4.17 5.46 2.97
N SER A 49 4.53 4.53 2.10
CA SER A 49 4.40 4.67 0.66
C SER A 49 3.70 3.46 0.06
N CYS A 50 3.30 3.61 -1.18
CA CYS A 50 2.48 2.67 -1.92
C CYS A 50 3.41 2.01 -2.91
N LEU A 51 3.44 0.70 -2.81
CA LEU A 51 4.42 -0.14 -3.46
C LEU A 51 3.68 -1.02 -4.41
N TRP A 52 4.11 -1.07 -5.66
CA TRP A 52 3.60 -2.05 -6.59
C TRP A 52 4.69 -2.59 -7.50
N THR A 53 4.56 -3.89 -7.78
CA THR A 53 5.43 -4.62 -8.70
C THR A 53 4.58 -5.57 -9.53
N TYR A 54 5.15 -5.99 -10.65
CA TYR A 54 4.62 -7.07 -11.46
C TYR A 54 5.52 -8.29 -11.33
N LEU A 55 4.91 -9.47 -11.45
CA LEU A 55 5.60 -10.70 -11.81
C LEU A 55 5.48 -10.87 -13.32
N LYS A 56 6.49 -11.46 -13.98
CA LYS A 56 6.53 -11.68 -15.45
C LYS A 56 5.24 -12.27 -16.05
N ASN A 57 4.45 -13.01 -15.26
CA ASN A 57 3.16 -13.58 -15.67
C ASN A 57 1.94 -12.82 -15.08
N GLN A 58 1.96 -11.48 -15.16
CA GLN A 58 0.83 -10.54 -15.01
C GLN A 58 0.22 -10.36 -13.62
N THR A 59 0.71 -11.04 -12.58
CA THR A 59 0.17 -10.81 -11.23
C THR A 59 0.67 -9.47 -10.70
N PHE A 60 -0.24 -8.50 -10.63
CA PHE A 60 -0.02 -7.22 -9.97
C PHE A 60 -0.04 -7.43 -8.45
N HIS A 61 1.01 -6.96 -7.78
CA HIS A 61 1.07 -6.97 -6.33
C HIS A 61 1.24 -5.55 -5.84
N ALA A 62 0.34 -5.11 -4.96
CA ALA A 62 0.41 -3.82 -4.31
C ALA A 62 0.32 -3.95 -2.79
N ALA A 63 1.02 -3.05 -2.11
CA ALA A 63 0.98 -2.93 -0.66
C ALA A 63 1.23 -1.50 -0.23
N CYS A 64 0.79 -1.17 0.98
CA CYS A 64 1.16 0.06 1.67
C CYS A 64 2.19 -0.33 2.73
N ALA A 65 3.39 0.24 2.67
CA ALA A 65 4.43 -0.09 3.62
C ALA A 65 5.40 1.07 3.82
N PRO A 66 6.14 1.09 4.95
CA PRO A 66 7.19 2.07 5.17
C PRO A 66 8.30 1.95 4.13
N THR A 67 8.74 3.08 3.56
CA THR A 67 9.91 3.15 2.66
C THR A 67 10.87 4.26 3.04
N PRO A 68 12.18 4.11 2.75
CA PRO A 68 13.16 5.15 3.06
C PRO A 68 12.76 6.53 2.54
N SER A 69 12.91 7.55 3.37
CA SER A 69 12.65 8.95 3.00
C SER A 69 13.54 9.45 1.86
N SER A 70 14.62 8.73 1.54
CA SER A 70 15.55 9.03 0.45
C SER A 70 14.96 8.85 -0.94
N TYR A 71 13.84 8.12 -1.07
CA TYR A 71 13.13 8.01 -2.35
C TYR A 71 12.26 9.25 -2.57
N ASP A 72 12.11 9.66 -3.83
CA ASP A 72 11.24 10.79 -4.19
C ASP A 72 9.75 10.44 -4.05
N VAL A 73 8.89 11.43 -4.31
CA VAL A 73 7.43 11.26 -4.27
C VAL A 73 6.96 10.14 -5.21
N HIS A 74 7.59 10.05 -6.39
CA HIS A 74 7.47 8.95 -7.32
C HIS A 74 8.87 8.43 -7.63
N ASP A 75 9.11 7.16 -7.37
CA ASP A 75 10.41 6.54 -7.57
C ASP A 75 10.25 5.07 -7.97
N TYR A 76 11.33 4.44 -8.40
CA TYR A 76 11.34 3.02 -8.69
C TYR A 76 12.69 2.36 -8.35
N ILE A 77 12.64 1.08 -8.00
CA ILE A 77 13.80 0.23 -7.84
C ILE A 77 13.87 -0.72 -9.03
N PRO A 78 14.97 -0.71 -9.81
CA PRO A 78 15.14 -1.60 -10.95
C PRO A 78 15.03 -3.10 -10.57
N PRO A 79 14.62 -3.98 -11.50
CA PRO A 79 14.37 -5.39 -11.22
C PRO A 79 15.55 -6.11 -10.58
N GLU A 80 16.77 -5.87 -11.07
CA GLU A 80 17.99 -6.50 -10.54
C GLU A 80 18.23 -6.13 -9.08
N LYS A 81 18.09 -4.84 -8.75
CA LYS A 81 18.28 -4.33 -7.39
C LYS A 81 17.17 -4.83 -6.45
N TRP A 82 15.92 -4.82 -6.91
CA TRP A 82 14.79 -5.29 -6.10
C TRP A 82 14.84 -6.80 -5.85
N SER A 83 15.10 -7.60 -6.90
CA SER A 83 15.29 -9.04 -6.81
C SER A 83 16.43 -9.41 -5.84
N LYS A 84 17.54 -8.66 -5.87
CA LYS A 84 18.65 -8.84 -4.92
C LYS A 84 18.23 -8.59 -3.47
N MET A 85 17.46 -7.53 -3.21
CA MET A 85 16.94 -7.22 -1.86
C MET A 85 16.00 -8.30 -1.35
N LEU A 86 15.06 -8.77 -2.18
CA LEU A 86 14.14 -9.86 -1.83
C LEU A 86 14.89 -11.18 -1.58
N LYS A 87 15.89 -11.49 -2.40
CA LYS A 87 16.73 -12.68 -2.25
C LYS A 87 17.45 -12.66 -0.91
N GLU A 88 18.08 -11.54 -0.57
CA GLU A 88 18.78 -11.37 0.72
C GLU A 88 17.84 -11.56 1.91
N PHE A 89 16.65 -10.95 1.86
CA PHE A 89 15.62 -11.13 2.88
C PHE A 89 15.21 -12.60 3.03
N ARG A 90 14.82 -13.27 1.94
CA ARG A 90 14.39 -14.67 1.95
C ARG A 90 15.48 -15.63 2.41
N THR A 91 16.74 -15.35 2.10
CA THR A 91 17.88 -16.10 2.63
C THR A 91 18.04 -15.91 4.15
N ARG A 92 17.94 -14.68 4.66
CA ARG A 92 18.10 -14.41 6.10
C ARG A 92 16.99 -15.02 6.96
N ILE A 93 15.76 -15.09 6.47
CA ILE A 93 14.65 -15.73 7.18
C ILE A 93 14.52 -17.23 6.89
N GLN A 94 15.47 -17.82 6.13
CA GLN A 94 15.53 -19.24 5.80
C GLN A 94 14.28 -19.76 5.08
N CYS A 95 13.86 -19.09 4.00
CA CYS A 95 12.87 -19.61 3.07
C CYS A 95 13.39 -20.81 2.27
N SER A 96 12.50 -21.57 1.63
CA SER A 96 12.91 -22.68 0.77
C SER A 96 13.64 -22.19 -0.49
N ARG A 97 14.46 -23.06 -1.09
CA ARG A 97 15.24 -22.72 -2.30
C ARG A 97 14.35 -22.25 -3.45
N ASN A 98 13.22 -22.92 -3.66
CA ASN A 98 12.24 -22.54 -4.69
C ASN A 98 11.69 -21.13 -4.45
N GLN A 99 11.38 -20.79 -3.19
CA GLN A 99 10.93 -19.44 -2.83
C GLN A 99 12.03 -18.40 -3.03
N ILE A 100 13.28 -18.73 -2.74
CA ILE A 100 14.41 -17.83 -2.98
C ILE A 100 14.61 -17.59 -4.49
N GLU A 101 14.46 -18.62 -5.33
CA GLU A 101 14.69 -18.50 -6.77
C GLU A 101 13.54 -17.81 -7.52
N ALA A 102 12.30 -17.87 -7.01
CA ALA A 102 11.14 -17.20 -7.57
C ALA A 102 11.26 -15.66 -7.65
N VAL A 103 12.15 -15.05 -6.86
CA VAL A 103 12.39 -13.58 -6.92
C VAL A 103 12.99 -13.11 -8.25
N LYS A 104 13.50 -14.01 -9.10
CA LYS A 104 14.03 -13.68 -10.43
C LYS A 104 12.94 -13.25 -11.42
N GLU A 105 11.69 -13.56 -11.11
CA GLU A 105 10.53 -13.25 -11.96
C GLU A 105 9.90 -11.89 -11.60
N VAL A 106 10.43 -11.21 -10.59
CA VAL A 106 9.94 -9.91 -10.13
C VAL A 106 10.50 -8.81 -11.02
N GLU A 107 9.63 -7.90 -11.44
CA GLU A 107 9.99 -6.70 -12.20
C GLU A 107 10.45 -5.56 -11.26
N GLN A 108 10.39 -4.32 -11.75
CA GLN A 108 10.72 -3.15 -10.96
C GLN A 108 9.68 -2.91 -9.87
N LEU A 109 10.15 -2.45 -8.71
CA LEU A 109 9.27 -1.96 -7.65
C LEU A 109 9.03 -0.48 -7.87
N ASN A 110 7.78 -0.08 -8.00
CA ASN A 110 7.40 1.32 -8.08
C ASN A 110 6.96 1.81 -6.69
N ILE A 111 7.31 3.05 -6.37
CA ILE A 111 7.08 3.69 -5.07
C ILE A 111 6.32 4.99 -5.31
N CYS A 112 5.22 5.20 -4.58
CA CYS A 112 4.48 6.45 -4.56
C CYS A 112 4.22 6.90 -3.12
N ARG A 113 4.56 8.14 -2.77
CA ARG A 113 4.33 8.71 -1.43
C ARG A 113 3.05 9.54 -1.34
N GLU A 114 2.50 9.98 -2.47
CA GLU A 114 1.51 11.06 -2.52
C GLU A 114 0.12 10.69 -1.98
N ARG A 115 -0.20 9.39 -1.86
CA ARG A 115 -1.27 8.79 -1.03
C ARG A 115 -1.38 7.32 -1.37
N CYS A 116 -1.48 6.48 -0.35
CA CYS A 116 -1.91 5.11 -0.57
C CYS A 116 -3.39 5.06 -0.75
N VAL A 117 -3.78 5.23 -2.02
CA VAL A 117 -5.10 4.97 -2.50
C VAL A 117 -5.37 3.50 -2.18
N ASN A 118 -6.09 3.27 -1.10
CA ASN A 118 -6.84 2.04 -0.92
C ASN A 118 -7.51 1.73 -2.26
N MET A 119 -7.56 0.47 -2.68
CA MET A 119 -8.37 0.01 -3.81
C MET A 119 -9.87 0.28 -3.58
N GLY A 120 -10.26 1.54 -3.52
CA GLY A 120 -11.54 2.03 -3.07
C GLY A 120 -11.73 3.39 -3.71
N ILE A 121 -12.23 3.36 -4.95
CA ILE A 121 -12.83 4.47 -5.67
C ILE A 121 -11.90 5.69 -5.73
N ASN A 122 -11.18 5.81 -6.85
CA ASN A 122 -10.51 7.02 -7.29
C ASN A 122 -11.36 8.24 -6.88
N ASP A 123 -10.80 9.25 -6.19
CA ASP A 123 -11.56 10.44 -5.75
C ASP A 123 -12.44 10.99 -6.90
N ILE A 124 -11.98 10.85 -8.14
CA ILE A 124 -12.72 11.16 -9.36
C ILE A 124 -14.07 10.43 -9.46
N SER A 125 -14.12 9.12 -9.22
CA SER A 125 -15.35 8.34 -9.25
C SER A 125 -16.32 8.76 -8.13
N LEU A 126 -15.81 9.10 -6.95
CA LEU A 126 -16.63 9.65 -5.87
C LEU A 126 -17.13 11.07 -6.22
N CYS A 127 -16.27 11.91 -6.80
CA CYS A 127 -16.62 13.22 -7.32
C CYS A 127 -17.70 13.14 -8.40
N ILE A 128 -17.60 12.18 -9.33
CA ILE A 128 -18.61 11.95 -10.38
C ILE A 128 -19.95 11.55 -9.77
N ILE A 129 -19.96 10.66 -8.77
CA ILE A 129 -21.19 10.26 -8.07
C ILE A 129 -21.80 11.47 -7.34
N MET A 130 -21.00 12.23 -6.60
CA MET A 130 -21.45 13.44 -5.89
C MET A 130 -22.00 14.49 -6.86
N LEU A 131 -21.30 14.77 -7.97
CA LEU A 131 -21.77 15.68 -9.03
C LEU A 131 -23.08 15.19 -9.66
N SER A 132 -23.23 13.88 -9.88
CA SER A 132 -24.46 13.32 -10.46
C SER A 132 -25.66 13.42 -9.52
N LEU A 133 -25.43 13.24 -8.21
CA LEU A 133 -26.46 13.43 -7.18
C LEU A 133 -26.84 14.90 -7.04
N GLU A 134 -25.87 15.81 -7.08
CA GLU A 134 -26.13 17.24 -7.08
C GLU A 134 -26.97 17.66 -8.28
N LEU A 135 -26.61 17.24 -9.49
CA LEU A 135 -27.38 17.51 -10.72
C LEU A 135 -28.80 16.93 -10.65
N ALA A 136 -28.97 15.72 -10.11
CA ALA A 136 -30.29 15.13 -9.91
C ALA A 136 -31.14 15.95 -8.92
N CYS A 137 -30.56 16.40 -7.80
CA CYS A 137 -31.22 17.32 -6.87
C CYS A 137 -31.57 18.66 -7.54
N PHE A 138 -30.67 19.22 -8.36
CA PHE A 138 -30.96 20.44 -9.11
C PHE A 138 -32.17 20.27 -10.04
N ILE A 139 -32.23 19.19 -10.81
CA ILE A 139 -33.34 18.93 -11.74
C ILE A 139 -34.68 18.77 -10.98
N LEU A 140 -34.67 18.04 -9.86
CA LEU A 140 -35.87 17.84 -9.03
C LEU A 140 -36.34 19.14 -8.36
N LEU A 141 -35.43 20.00 -7.90
CA LEU A 141 -35.76 21.29 -7.28
C LEU A 141 -36.15 22.36 -8.30
N TYR A 142 -35.61 22.31 -9.52
CA TYR A 142 -35.98 23.22 -10.61
C TYR A 142 -37.44 23.04 -11.05
N HIS A 143 -37.98 21.84 -10.88
CA HIS A 143 -39.39 21.55 -11.13
C HIS A 143 -40.34 22.20 -10.10
N ASP A 144 -39.87 22.63 -8.92
CA ASP A 144 -40.76 22.99 -7.80
C ASP A 144 -40.46 24.32 -7.07
N LYS A 145 -40.01 25.34 -7.81
CA LYS A 145 -39.83 26.78 -7.45
C LYS A 145 -38.40 27.23 -7.13
N TRP A 146 -38.03 28.29 -7.86
CA TRP A 146 -36.75 28.99 -7.99
C TRP A 146 -36.05 29.55 -6.74
N LYS A 147 -36.68 29.58 -5.56
CA LYS A 147 -36.14 30.34 -4.41
C LYS A 147 -35.10 29.57 -3.58
N TYR A 148 -35.09 28.24 -3.62
CA TYR A 148 -34.17 27.41 -2.83
C TYR A 148 -32.88 27.04 -3.58
N THR A 149 -32.82 27.32 -4.89
CA THR A 149 -31.74 26.91 -5.80
C THR A 149 -30.42 27.65 -5.54
N ILE A 150 -30.50 28.95 -5.22
CA ILE A 150 -29.30 29.79 -5.01
C ILE A 150 -28.61 29.46 -3.68
N VAL A 151 -29.40 29.23 -2.62
CA VAL A 151 -28.87 28.93 -1.29
C VAL A 151 -28.19 27.55 -1.29
N SER A 152 -28.81 26.55 -1.93
CA SER A 152 -28.23 25.21 -2.06
C SER A 152 -26.89 25.25 -2.80
N PHE A 153 -26.83 25.89 -3.98
CA PHE A 153 -25.60 26.00 -4.78
C PHE A 153 -24.47 26.72 -4.04
N LEU A 154 -24.77 27.81 -3.32
CA LEU A 154 -23.76 28.53 -2.54
C LEU A 154 -23.25 27.69 -1.36
N THR A 155 -24.11 26.89 -0.72
CA THR A 155 -23.69 26.02 0.37
C THR A 155 -22.84 24.84 -0.10
N THR A 156 -23.18 24.19 -1.23
CA THR A 156 -22.35 23.11 -1.79
C THR A 156 -21.03 23.65 -2.32
N LEU A 157 -21.02 24.78 -3.03
CA LEU A 157 -19.79 25.41 -3.48
C LEU A 157 -18.88 25.79 -2.30
N PHE A 158 -19.44 26.31 -1.21
CA PHE A 158 -18.69 26.63 0.00
C PHE A 158 -18.10 25.39 0.67
N LEU A 159 -18.87 24.30 0.78
CA LEU A 159 -18.38 23.03 1.34
C LEU A 159 -17.31 22.40 0.44
N PHE A 160 -17.45 22.51 -0.88
CA PHE A 160 -16.46 22.02 -1.85
C PHE A 160 -15.15 22.81 -1.76
N ILE A 161 -15.23 24.15 -1.65
CA ILE A 161 -14.06 25.01 -1.42
C ILE A 161 -13.41 24.67 -0.08
N MET A 162 -14.18 24.51 1.01
CA MET A 162 -13.62 24.14 2.32
C MET A 162 -12.97 22.75 2.33
N TYR A 163 -13.52 21.78 1.59
CA TYR A 163 -12.93 20.45 1.46
C TYR A 163 -11.59 20.49 0.73
N TYR A 164 -11.50 21.27 -0.35
CA TYR A 164 -10.25 21.46 -1.11
C TYR A 164 -9.21 22.32 -0.38
N TRP A 165 -9.61 23.24 0.48
CA TRP A 165 -8.68 24.15 1.17
C TRP A 165 -8.09 23.55 2.46
N ARG A 166 -8.58 22.39 2.90
CA ARG A 166 -8.05 21.64 4.06
C ARG A 166 -7.17 20.44 3.65
N LEU A 167 -6.94 20.28 2.35
CA LEU A 167 -6.02 19.33 1.71
C LEU A 167 -4.68 20.01 1.39
#